data_AF-A0A926U1X8-F1
#
_entry.id   AF-A0A926U1X8-F1
#
_cell.length_a   1.000
_cell.length_b   1.000
_cell.length_c   1.000
_cell.angle_alpha   90.00
_cell.angle_beta   90.00
_cell.angle_gamma   90.00
#
_symmetry.space_group_name_H-M   'P 1'
#
loop_
_entity.id
_entity.type
_entity.pdbx_description
1 polymer ?
#
loop_
_entity_poly.entity_id
_entity_poly.type
_entity_poly.pdbx_seq_one_letter_code
_entity_poly.pdbx_strand_id
1 'polypeptide(L)' 'MASNPNKNFFPLWQFLNQRILDAQAPVILNPRRFWHVYRINHLERCLSCAFRPEERRRS' A
#
# COMPACT_ATOMS: atom_id res chain seq x y z
N MET A 1 -2.04 -6.23 -28.70
CA MET A 1 -0.75 -6.09 -28.00
C MET A 1 -1.03 -5.87 -26.53
N ALA A 2 -0.96 -6.92 -25.70
CA ALA A 2 -1.16 -6.79 -24.26
C ALA A 2 0.12 -6.24 -23.64
N SER A 3 0.08 -4.99 -23.17
CA SER A 3 1.15 -4.40 -22.37
C SER A 3 1.28 -5.20 -21.07
N ASN A 4 2.46 -5.79 -20.83
CA ASN A 4 2.78 -6.47 -19.57
C ASN A 4 2.48 -5.52 -18.39
N PRO A 5 1.50 -5.81 -17.51
CA PRO A 5 1.14 -4.93 -16.40
C PRO A 5 2.20 -4.95 -15.28
N ASN A 6 3.20 -5.83 -15.38
CA ASN A 6 4.24 -6.06 -14.38
C ASN A 6 5.53 -5.24 -14.61
N LYS A 7 5.46 -4.15 -15.38
CA LYS A 7 6.57 -3.17 -15.41
C LYS A 7 6.46 -2.31 -14.15
N ASN A 8 7.15 -2.74 -13.08
CA ASN A 8 7.42 -2.02 -11.82
C ASN A 8 6.90 -0.57 -11.82
N PHE A 9 5.60 -0.40 -11.62
CA PHE A 9 4.99 0.92 -11.68
C PHE A 9 5.29 1.60 -10.35
N PHE A 10 6.37 2.39 -10.31
CA PHE A 10 6.61 3.27 -9.18
C PHE A 10 5.42 4.23 -9.08
N PRO A 11 4.72 4.28 -7.95
CA PRO A 11 3.51 5.04 -7.83
C PRO A 11 3.86 6.49 -7.53
N LEU A 12 4.27 7.19 -8.58
CA LEU A 12 4.71 8.57 -8.53
C LEU A 12 3.66 9.46 -7.87
N TRP A 13 2.39 9.27 -8.20
CA TRP A 13 1.30 10.04 -7.60
C TRP A 13 1.17 9.86 -6.09
N GLN A 14 1.40 8.65 -5.57
CA GLN A 14 1.32 8.38 -4.13
C GLN A 14 2.57 8.89 -3.40
N PHE A 15 3.72 8.89 -4.07
CA PHE A 15 4.95 9.50 -3.57
C PHE A 15 4.80 11.02 -3.46
N LEU A 16 4.20 11.67 -4.45
CA LEU A 16 3.96 13.11 -4.44
C LEU A 16 2.85 13.52 -3.46
N ASN A 17 1.83 12.67 -3.27
CA ASN A 17 0.72 12.93 -2.36
C ASN A 17 0.96 12.39 -0.93
N GLN A 18 2.22 12.35 -0.50
CA GLN A 18 2.55 12.03 0.89
C GLN A 18 1.85 13.04 1.83
N ARG A 19 1.45 12.58 3.01
CA ARG A 19 0.89 13.47 4.04
C ARG A 19 2.04 14.24 4.67
N ILE A 20 2.32 15.44 4.17
CA ILE A 20 3.53 16.20 4.52
C ILE A 20 3.53 16.70 5.98
N LEU A 21 2.35 16.76 6.62
CA LEU A 21 2.13 17.38 7.93
C LEU A 21 1.50 16.43 8.97
N ASP A 22 1.56 15.13 8.75
CA ASP A 22 1.00 14.16 9.69
C ASP A 22 2.08 13.67 10.67
N ALA A 23 1.90 13.96 11.97
CA ALA A 23 2.79 13.47 13.02
C ALA A 23 2.82 11.93 13.10
N GLN A 24 1.78 11.26 12.59
CA GLN A 24 1.67 9.80 12.57
C GLN A 24 2.27 9.18 11.29
N ALA A 25 2.54 9.97 10.25
CA ALA A 25 3.07 9.48 8.98
C ALA A 25 4.26 10.33 8.53
N PRO A 26 5.50 9.98 8.96
CA PRO A 26 6.69 10.74 8.58
C PRO A 26 6.89 10.71 7.06
N VAL A 27 7.19 11.87 6.49
CA VAL A 27 7.45 12.03 5.06
C VAL A 27 8.69 11.24 4.66
N ILE A 28 8.57 10.41 3.64
CA ILE A 28 9.68 9.61 3.11
C ILE A 28 10.14 10.24 1.80
N LEU A 29 11.17 11.09 1.86
CA LEU A 29 11.71 11.78 0.69
C LEU A 29 12.57 10.88 -0.22
N ASN A 30 13.00 9.72 0.26
CA ASN A 30 13.77 8.76 -0.54
C ASN A 30 12.82 7.85 -1.35
N PRO A 31 12.84 7.90 -2.69
CA PRO A 31 11.91 7.15 -3.53
C PRO A 31 12.00 5.63 -3.35
N ARG A 32 13.22 5.09 -3.16
CA ARG A 32 13.43 3.65 -2.93
C ARG A 32 12.83 3.20 -1.61
N ARG A 33 13.02 4.01 -0.56
CA ARG A 33 12.46 3.74 0.77
C ARG A 33 10.93 3.83 0.75
N PHE A 34 10.38 4.82 0.06
CA PHE A 34 8.94 4.94 -0.11
C PHE A 34 8.35 3.72 -0.81
N TRP A 35 8.98 3.27 -1.91
CA TRP A 35 8.49 2.11 -2.67
C TRP A 35 8.44 0.85 -1.82
N HIS A 36 9.46 0.61 -1.00
CA HIS A 36 9.51 -0.53 -0.10
C HIS A 36 8.35 -0.49 0.92
N VAL A 37 8.15 0.65 1.58
CA VAL A 37 7.06 0.85 2.56
C VAL A 37 5.69 0.75 1.90
N TYR A 38 5.52 1.36 0.72
CA TYR A 38 4.29 1.30 -0.03
C TYR A 38 3.89 -0.14 -0.36
N ARG A 39 4.86 -0.96 -0.79
CA ARG A 39 4.61 -2.37 -1.12
C ARG A 39 4.19 -3.18 0.10
N ILE A 40 4.81 -2.95 1.25
CA ILE A 40 4.43 -3.59 2.52
C ILE A 40 3.00 -3.19 2.91
N ASN A 41 2.70 -1.90 2.97
CA ASN A 41 1.36 -1.41 3.32
C ASN A 41 0.28 -1.93 2.36
N HIS A 42 0.60 -2.07 1.08
CA HIS A 42 -0.32 -2.65 0.11
C HIS A 42 -0.63 -4.12 0.41
N LEU A 43 0.41 -4.91 0.70
CA LEU A 43 0.26 -6.32 1.09
C LEU A 43 -0.50 -6.47 2.41
N GLU A 44 -0.21 -5.64 3.41
CA GLU A 44 -0.93 -5.63 4.70
C GLU A 44 -2.42 -5.35 4.51
N ARG A 45 -2.78 -4.40 3.65
CA ARG A 45 -4.18 -4.12 3.31
C ARG A 45 -4.85 -5.31 2.66
N CYS A 46 -4.20 -5.93 1.67
CA CYS A 46 -4.72 -7.15 1.03
C CYS A 46 -4.91 -8.28 2.05
N LEU A 47 -3.97 -8.47 2.96
CA LEU A 47 -4.07 -9.46 4.03
C LEU A 47 -5.21 -9.13 5.01
N SER A 48 -5.41 -7.86 5.37
CA SER A 48 -6.53 -7.44 6.22
C SER A 48 -7.90 -7.62 5.54
N CYS A 49 -7.98 -7.41 4.22
CA CYS A 49 -9.21 -7.62 3.46
C CYS A 49 -9.54 -9.11 3.27
N ALA A 50 -8.56 -9.99 3.33
CA ALA A 50 -8.76 -11.44 3.27
C ALA A 50 -9.28 -12.03 4.60
N PHE A 51 -9.15 -11.31 5.70
CA PHE A 51 -9.74 -11.71 6.97
C PHE A 51 -11.24 -11.37 6.99
N ARG A 52 -12.07 -12.26 6.42
CA ARG A 52 -13.47 -12.36 6.84
C ARG A 52 -13.49 -13.25 8.08
N PRO A 53 -13.76 -12.72 9.29
CA PRO A 53 -14.10 -13.61 10.39
C PRO A 53 -15.42 -14.27 9.98
N GLU A 54 -15.33 -15.53 9.55
CA GLU A 54 -16.49 -16.39 9.34
C GLU A 54 -17.44 -16.18 10.53
N GLU A 55 -18.70 -15.90 10.21
CA GLU A 55 -19.78 -15.59 11.14
C GLU A 55 -19.94 -16.69 12.20
N ARG A 56 -19.09 -16.67 13.22
CA ARG A 56 -19.19 -17.56 14.36
C ARG A 56 -20.18 -16.99 15.37
N ARG A 57 -21.47 -16.93 15.00
CA ARG A 57 -22.59 -16.96 15.95
C ARG A 57 -23.75 -17.70 15.29
N ARG A 58 -23.81 -19.02 15.50
CA ARG A 58 -24.81 -19.67 16.38
C ARG A 58 -26.25 -19.41 15.93
N SER A 59 -26.86 -20.43 15.33
CA SER A 59 -28.18 -20.95 15.71
C SER A 59 -28.23 -22.43 15.36
#